data_AF-A0AAN6S5Z3-F1
#
_entry.id   AF-A0AAN6S5Z3-F1
#
_cell.length_a   1.000
_cell.length_b   1.000
_cell.length_c   1.000
_cell.angle_alpha   90.00
_cell.angle_beta   90.00
_cell.angle_gamma   90.00
#
_symmetry.space_group_name_H-M   'P 1'
#
loop_
_entity.id
_entity.type
_entity.pdbx_description
1 polymer ?
#
loop_
_entity_poly.entity_id
_entity_poly.type
_entity_poly.pdbx_seq_one_letter_code
_entity_poly.pdbx_strand_id
1 'polypeptide(L)'
;MVVCTGQSFLAPYKSSSIPGLRQIFLRHPSFQATRFFPSNCPLPQPSFSQSVSKQAASAGLRLFNSSHRPRNFHFSKTSIGPFAPVYVQLSKPRYFSQSAKMAITSGSYTQKHKVTVIGSGNWGTTVAKLVAENTREHGDIFEEDVQMWVYEEEVTLSKDSPHYDESVGDKPQKLTSVINKYHENVKYLPKIALPTNVVANPSLQDAVKDSSILIFNLPHEFIGNVCKQIKGHIPPYARGISCIKGVTVTDSDVSLICEYIGDALGIYCGALSGANIASEIANEEWCETTIAYNTPPVDEPGSNGSAGGADGTNGHLDARGQISKTQLTPVPQEYPPLGHDVMYKLFSRPYFTVSMVSDVVGVSLGGALKNIVAIACGFVEGHGWNMTAKTAVMRRGMQEIIAFAREFFPDTIEEKTFWEESAGWGDMIVSCTSARNWRYSKMAVERGVTVQEIEKTELNGQKLQGISTTREVASFLRARGVEQKYPLFMAVDGILDGKVKVEDIPKLFRK
;
A
#
# COMPACT_ATOMS: atom_id res chain seq x y z
N MET A 1 -6.99 31.87 -13.44
CA MET A 1 -6.99 30.91 -14.57
C MET A 1 -5.67 31.11 -15.30
N VAL A 2 -4.67 30.29 -14.99
CA VAL A 2 -3.35 30.32 -15.63
C VAL A 2 -3.25 29.04 -16.43
N VAL A 3 -3.26 29.17 -17.76
CA VAL A 3 -3.11 28.05 -18.69
C VAL A 3 -1.62 27.86 -18.92
N CYS A 4 -1.03 26.81 -18.35
CA CYS A 4 0.32 26.38 -18.69
C CYS A 4 0.25 25.43 -19.89
N THR A 5 0.72 25.89 -21.05
CA THR A 5 0.98 25.04 -22.22
C THR A 5 2.27 24.26 -22.03
N GLY A 6 2.19 22.95 -21.79
CA GLY A 6 3.35 22.06 -21.70
C GLY A 6 3.85 21.66 -23.09
N GLN A 7 5.08 22.05 -23.42
CA GLN A 7 5.87 21.49 -24.52
C GLN A 7 6.45 20.13 -24.09
N SER A 8 6.30 19.14 -24.96
CA SER A 8 6.83 17.79 -24.82
C SER A 8 8.36 17.78 -24.88
N PHE A 9 9.01 17.24 -23.84
CA PHE A 9 10.43 16.88 -23.86
C PHE A 9 10.59 15.40 -24.23
N LEU A 10 11.15 15.15 -25.41
CA LEU A 10 11.69 13.85 -25.82
C LEU A 10 13.09 13.69 -25.18
N ALA A 11 13.31 12.62 -24.43
CA ALA A 11 14.63 12.24 -23.94
C ALA A 11 15.39 11.40 -25.00
N PRO A 12 16.71 11.59 -25.20
CA PRO A 12 17.48 10.83 -26.16
C PRO A 12 18.05 9.53 -25.57
N TYR A 13 17.91 8.44 -26.32
CA TYR A 13 18.61 7.17 -26.13
C TYR A 13 20.13 7.36 -26.29
N LYS A 14 20.93 6.95 -25.30
CA LYS A 14 22.38 6.79 -25.42
C LYS A 14 22.70 5.35 -25.82
N SER A 15 23.35 5.19 -26.97
CA SER A 15 24.02 3.97 -27.39
C SER A 15 25.44 3.92 -26.82
N SER A 16 25.83 2.77 -26.27
CA SER A 16 27.21 2.47 -25.90
C SER A 16 27.68 1.23 -26.67
N SER A 17 28.72 1.47 -27.45
CA SER A 17 29.48 0.55 -28.30
C SER A 17 30.32 -0.45 -27.49
N ILE A 18 30.33 -1.73 -27.90
CA ILE A 18 31.40 -2.70 -27.61
C ILE A 18 31.70 -3.46 -28.92
N PRO A 19 32.98 -3.58 -29.35
CA PRO A 19 33.37 -4.33 -30.54
C PRO A 19 33.78 -5.78 -30.20
N GLY A 20 33.50 -6.73 -31.10
CA GLY A 20 33.98 -8.12 -30.97
C GLY A 20 33.43 -9.08 -32.02
N LEU A 21 33.98 -9.02 -33.24
CA LEU A 21 33.81 -9.99 -34.31
C LEU A 21 34.38 -11.37 -33.92
N ARG A 22 33.60 -12.45 -34.10
CA ARG A 22 34.08 -13.72 -34.69
C ARG A 22 32.97 -14.42 -35.48
N GLN A 23 33.27 -14.64 -36.75
CA GLN A 23 32.51 -15.41 -37.75
C GLN A 23 32.34 -16.89 -37.34
N ILE A 24 31.19 -17.49 -37.65
CA ILE A 24 31.10 -18.84 -38.24
C ILE A 24 29.93 -18.86 -39.24
N PHE A 25 30.25 -19.22 -40.49
CA PHE A 25 29.35 -19.55 -41.60
C PHE A 25 28.64 -20.89 -41.36
N LEU A 26 27.39 -21.07 -41.84
CA LEU A 26 27.01 -22.06 -42.86
C LEU A 26 25.48 -22.19 -43.06
N ARG A 27 25.10 -22.16 -44.36
CA ARG A 27 24.00 -22.87 -45.07
C ARG A 27 22.55 -22.32 -45.07
N HIS A 28 22.23 -21.70 -46.21
CA HIS A 28 20.99 -21.65 -47.04
C HIS A 28 20.20 -22.98 -47.16
N PRO A 29 19.07 -23.06 -47.92
CA PRO A 29 18.12 -22.06 -48.46
C PRO A 29 16.64 -22.43 -48.08
N SER A 30 15.55 -21.69 -48.33
CA SER A 30 14.93 -21.31 -49.61
C SER A 30 13.57 -20.68 -49.29
N PHE A 31 13.11 -19.63 -49.99
CA PHE A 31 11.85 -19.61 -50.75
C PHE A 31 11.64 -18.25 -51.43
N GLN A 32 11.31 -18.32 -52.71
CA GLN A 32 11.08 -17.20 -53.63
C GLN A 32 9.72 -16.54 -53.37
N ALA A 33 9.65 -15.22 -53.51
CA ALA A 33 8.40 -14.48 -53.65
C ALA A 33 8.38 -13.76 -55.01
N THR A 34 7.32 -14.03 -55.78
CA THR A 34 7.05 -13.48 -57.11
C THR A 34 6.27 -12.16 -57.00
N ARG A 35 6.56 -11.23 -57.92
CA ARG A 35 6.05 -9.86 -58.05
C ARG A 35 4.57 -9.78 -58.42
N PHE A 36 3.88 -8.72 -57.97
CA PHE A 36 2.96 -7.90 -58.77
C PHE A 36 2.96 -6.44 -58.25
N PHE A 37 3.05 -5.48 -59.19
CA PHE A 37 2.93 -4.00 -59.07
C PHE A 37 1.73 -3.58 -59.97
N PRO A 38 1.31 -2.29 -60.11
CA PRO A 38 1.54 -1.06 -59.32
C PRO A 38 0.27 -0.18 -59.12
N SER A 39 0.37 0.92 -58.35
CA SER A 39 -0.30 2.20 -58.69
C SER A 39 0.36 3.42 -58.01
N ASN A 40 0.76 4.37 -58.87
CA ASN A 40 1.00 5.84 -58.79
C ASN A 40 0.48 6.58 -57.52
N CYS A 41 0.99 7.71 -57.02
CA CYS A 41 1.99 8.75 -57.40
C CYS A 41 2.23 9.66 -56.15
N PRO A 42 3.09 10.71 -56.16
CA PRO A 42 4.08 10.98 -55.11
C PRO A 42 3.78 12.12 -54.11
N LEU A 43 4.55 12.11 -53.01
CA LEU A 43 4.76 13.20 -52.03
C LEU A 43 5.83 14.20 -52.51
N PRO A 44 5.77 15.47 -52.03
CA PRO A 44 6.97 16.30 -51.93
C PRO A 44 7.23 16.86 -50.50
N GLN A 45 8.51 17.01 -50.19
CA GLN A 45 9.14 17.77 -49.09
C GLN A 45 10.35 18.50 -49.72
N PRO A 46 11.02 19.45 -49.04
CA PRO A 46 10.58 20.80 -48.70
C PRO A 46 11.55 21.86 -49.27
N SER A 47 11.24 23.15 -49.12
CA SER A 47 12.21 24.23 -49.34
C SER A 47 12.16 25.28 -48.22
N PHE A 48 13.35 25.64 -47.76
CA PHE A 48 13.66 26.71 -46.81
C PHE A 48 14.64 27.66 -47.49
N SER A 49 14.42 28.98 -47.43
CA SER A 49 15.49 29.96 -47.22
C SER A 49 14.92 31.34 -46.84
N GLN A 50 15.72 32.04 -46.03
CA GLN A 50 15.51 33.34 -45.40
C GLN A 50 15.93 34.51 -46.32
N SER A 51 15.41 35.72 -46.09
CA SER A 51 16.20 36.94 -45.76
C SER A 51 15.30 38.19 -45.71
N VAL A 52 15.24 38.94 -44.59
CA VAL A 52 16.02 40.13 -44.13
C VAL A 52 15.45 41.50 -44.56
N SER A 53 15.11 42.35 -43.57
CA SER A 53 15.54 43.77 -43.36
C SER A 53 14.56 44.49 -42.40
N LYS A 54 14.95 44.89 -41.18
CA LYS A 54 15.64 46.13 -40.73
C LYS A 54 14.91 47.45 -41.08
N GLN A 55 14.39 48.15 -40.06
CA GLN A 55 14.89 49.41 -39.48
C GLN A 55 13.78 50.36 -39.00
N ALA A 56 14.06 50.99 -37.85
CA ALA A 56 13.25 51.97 -37.13
C ALA A 56 13.46 53.41 -37.64
N ALA A 57 12.48 54.31 -37.46
CA ALA A 57 12.70 55.74 -37.26
C ALA A 57 11.45 56.51 -36.76
N SER A 58 11.63 57.15 -35.60
CA SER A 58 11.19 58.49 -35.13
C SER A 58 9.79 59.11 -35.38
N ALA A 59 9.28 59.63 -34.24
CA ALA A 59 8.73 60.97 -33.97
C ALA A 59 7.30 61.37 -34.41
N GLY A 60 6.53 61.89 -33.45
CA GLY A 60 5.28 62.61 -33.72
C GLY A 60 4.42 62.89 -32.48
N LEU A 61 4.68 64.03 -31.83
CA LEU A 61 3.99 64.63 -30.69
C LEU A 61 2.47 64.84 -30.90
N ARG A 62 1.65 64.75 -29.84
CA ARG A 62 0.55 65.71 -29.56
C ARG A 62 0.11 65.70 -28.09
N LEU A 63 -0.02 66.92 -27.58
CA LEU A 63 -0.26 67.36 -26.20
C LEU A 63 -1.74 67.27 -25.80
N PHE A 64 -2.02 67.09 -24.50
CA PHE A 64 -3.02 67.90 -23.78
C PHE A 64 -2.57 68.11 -22.33
N ASN A 65 -2.82 69.33 -21.86
CA ASN A 65 -2.24 69.97 -20.68
C ASN A 65 -3.39 70.37 -19.75
N SER A 66 -3.34 70.08 -18.44
CA SER A 66 -3.88 71.00 -17.43
C SER A 66 -3.26 70.77 -16.05
N SER A 67 -2.50 71.79 -15.66
CA SER A 67 -2.04 72.24 -14.34
C SER A 67 -2.91 71.95 -13.11
N HIS A 68 -2.25 71.65 -11.97
CA HIS A 68 -2.28 72.46 -10.73
C HIS A 68 -1.00 72.18 -9.88
N ARG A 69 -0.36 73.25 -9.40
CA ARG A 69 0.90 73.26 -8.62
C ARG A 69 0.64 73.28 -7.08
N PRO A 70 1.67 72.97 -6.26
CA PRO A 70 1.53 72.60 -4.84
C PRO A 70 1.80 73.75 -3.86
N ARG A 71 1.48 73.55 -2.57
CA ARG A 71 1.98 74.35 -1.43
C ARG A 71 2.98 73.55 -0.60
N ASN A 72 4.13 74.16 -0.32
CA ASN A 72 5.16 73.71 0.61
C ASN A 72 4.70 73.90 2.07
N PHE A 73 5.29 73.17 3.04
CA PHE A 73 6.15 73.75 4.10
C PHE A 73 6.77 72.69 5.04
N HIS A 74 8.08 72.87 5.28
CA HIS A 74 8.97 72.47 6.38
C HIS A 74 9.42 71.01 6.62
N PHE A 75 10.72 70.81 6.36
CA PHE A 75 11.57 69.72 6.84
C PHE A 75 12.32 70.16 8.12
N SER A 76 12.24 69.35 9.19
CA SER A 76 13.28 69.27 10.22
C SER A 76 13.95 67.90 10.15
N LYS A 77 15.28 67.91 10.20
CA LYS A 77 16.16 66.76 10.06
C LYS A 77 16.03 65.78 11.22
N THR A 78 15.82 64.50 10.91
CA THR A 78 16.35 63.39 11.70
C THR A 78 16.80 62.30 10.73
N SER A 79 18.06 61.91 10.84
CA SER A 79 18.75 60.94 10.01
C SER A 79 18.19 59.52 10.24
N ILE A 80 17.72 58.87 9.16
CA ILE A 80 17.45 57.43 9.13
C ILE A 80 18.47 56.82 8.16
N GLY A 81 19.29 55.90 8.68
CA GLY A 81 20.29 55.13 7.94
C GLY A 81 19.68 54.12 6.96
N PRO A 82 20.51 53.40 6.20
CA PRO A 82 20.07 52.61 5.05
C PRO A 82 19.24 51.39 5.46
N PHE A 83 18.17 51.15 4.71
CA PHE A 83 17.32 49.96 4.78
C PHE A 83 18.14 48.69 4.49
N ALA A 84 18.26 47.82 5.49
CA ALA A 84 18.66 46.42 5.34
C ALA A 84 17.42 45.56 4.98
N PRO A 85 17.58 44.50 4.18
CA PRO A 85 16.46 43.62 3.82
C PRO A 85 15.92 42.90 5.05
N VAL A 86 14.61 43.01 5.29
CA VAL A 86 13.90 42.21 6.29
C VAL A 86 13.79 40.79 5.78
N TYR A 87 14.69 39.91 6.23
CA TYR A 87 14.44 38.48 6.20
C TYR A 87 13.34 38.17 7.20
N VAL A 88 12.18 37.70 6.71
CA VAL A 88 11.19 37.06 7.57
C VAL A 88 11.79 35.74 8.04
N GLN A 89 12.24 35.72 9.29
CA GLN A 89 12.71 34.52 9.96
C GLN A 89 11.50 33.62 10.18
N LEU A 90 11.32 32.59 9.34
CA LEU A 90 10.38 31.51 9.61
C LEU A 90 10.75 30.91 10.97
N SER A 91 9.87 31.08 11.95
CA SER A 91 9.96 30.39 13.23
C SER A 91 9.90 28.89 12.96
N LYS A 92 10.99 28.20 13.33
CA LYS A 92 11.06 26.73 13.30
C LYS A 92 9.85 26.15 14.04
N PRO A 93 9.25 25.04 13.57
CA PRO A 93 8.27 24.33 14.37
C PRO A 93 8.89 24.00 15.73
N ARG A 94 8.13 24.18 16.81
CA ARG A 94 8.53 23.80 18.16
C ARG A 94 8.72 22.28 18.18
N TYR A 95 9.93 21.84 17.87
CA TYR A 95 10.43 20.56 18.33
C TYR A 95 10.34 20.59 19.85
N PHE A 96 9.60 19.63 20.41
CA PHE A 96 9.63 19.38 21.84
C PHE A 96 11.09 19.25 22.27
N SER A 97 11.47 20.13 23.19
CA SER A 97 12.79 20.21 23.81
C SER A 97 13.20 18.85 24.36
N GLN A 98 14.33 18.33 23.87
CA GLN A 98 15.12 17.32 24.57
C GLN A 98 15.39 17.79 26.00
N SER A 99 14.65 17.26 26.97
CA SER A 99 15.08 17.03 28.36
C SER A 99 14.05 16.17 29.10
N ALA A 100 13.92 14.93 28.64
CA ALA A 100 13.70 13.78 29.49
C ALA A 100 14.41 12.60 28.84
N LYS A 101 15.75 12.66 28.79
CA LYS A 101 16.54 11.43 28.83
C LYS A 101 16.30 10.85 30.22
N MET A 102 15.18 10.15 30.41
CA MET A 102 15.24 9.01 31.30
C MET A 102 16.30 8.12 30.68
N ALA A 103 17.40 7.96 31.40
CA ALA A 103 18.26 6.83 31.18
C ALA A 103 17.32 5.61 31.22
N ILE A 104 17.01 5.05 30.05
CA ILE A 104 16.66 3.64 29.99
C ILE A 104 17.92 2.99 30.52
N THR A 105 17.89 2.64 31.80
CA THR A 105 18.83 1.69 32.39
C THR A 105 18.98 0.60 31.37
N SER A 106 20.18 0.47 30.81
CA SER A 106 20.59 -0.64 29.97
C SER A 106 20.59 -1.92 30.82
N GLY A 107 19.41 -2.36 31.24
CA GLY A 107 19.18 -3.75 31.54
C GLY A 107 18.91 -4.38 30.19
N SER A 108 19.80 -5.26 29.72
CA SER A 108 19.44 -6.09 28.58
C SER A 108 18.21 -6.92 28.99
N TYR A 109 17.14 -6.82 28.21
CA TYR A 109 15.99 -7.72 28.35
C TYR A 109 16.50 -9.18 28.34
N THR A 110 15.96 -10.02 29.21
CA THR A 110 16.44 -11.42 29.35
C THR A 110 15.77 -12.35 28.36
N GLN A 111 14.65 -11.92 27.78
CA GLN A 111 13.90 -12.63 26.74
C GLN A 111 13.91 -11.84 25.44
N LYS A 112 13.72 -12.55 24.33
CA LYS A 112 13.63 -11.99 22.98
C LYS A 112 12.30 -12.37 22.35
N HIS A 113 11.80 -11.54 21.47
CA HIS A 113 10.55 -11.80 20.77
C HIS A 113 10.73 -12.87 19.69
N LYS A 114 9.99 -13.97 19.83
CA LYS A 114 9.75 -14.92 18.75
C LYS A 114 8.66 -14.40 17.81
N VAL A 115 8.91 -14.50 16.50
CA VAL A 115 8.04 -13.96 15.45
C VAL A 115 7.53 -15.07 14.54
N THR A 116 6.21 -15.06 14.28
CA THR A 116 5.59 -15.98 13.32
C THR A 116 4.79 -15.22 12.27
N VAL A 117 5.07 -15.51 11.00
CA VAL A 117 4.23 -15.10 9.86
C VAL A 117 3.20 -16.19 9.59
N ILE A 118 1.93 -15.83 9.75
CA ILE A 118 0.78 -16.70 9.49
C ILE A 118 0.31 -16.43 8.06
N GLY A 119 0.86 -17.21 7.12
CA GLY A 119 0.53 -17.16 5.70
C GLY A 119 1.77 -17.20 4.82
N SER A 120 1.70 -18.01 3.75
CA SER A 120 2.83 -18.34 2.87
C SER A 120 2.57 -18.01 1.39
N GLY A 121 1.56 -17.19 1.11
CA GLY A 121 1.33 -16.67 -0.24
C GLY A 121 2.46 -15.74 -0.69
N ASN A 122 2.30 -15.10 -1.85
CA ASN A 122 3.29 -14.18 -2.41
C ASN A 122 3.72 -13.11 -1.39
N TRP A 123 2.75 -12.35 -0.84
CA TRP A 123 3.05 -11.34 0.17
C TRP A 123 3.49 -11.92 1.52
N GLY A 124 3.01 -13.12 1.91
CA GLY A 124 3.37 -13.74 3.20
C GLY A 124 4.83 -14.14 3.22
N THR A 125 5.29 -14.68 2.09
CA THR A 125 6.69 -15.02 1.87
C THR A 125 7.58 -13.76 1.81
N THR A 126 7.14 -12.70 1.11
CA THR A 126 7.88 -11.42 1.08
C THR A 126 8.05 -10.81 2.47
N VAL A 127 6.98 -10.80 3.28
CA VAL A 127 7.05 -10.29 4.65
C VAL A 127 7.94 -11.18 5.52
N ALA A 128 7.88 -12.50 5.37
CA ALA A 128 8.78 -13.42 6.07
C ALA A 128 10.26 -13.18 5.74
N LYS A 129 10.61 -12.92 4.46
CA LYS A 129 11.97 -12.51 4.05
C LYS A 129 12.42 -11.26 4.81
N LEU A 130 11.62 -10.19 4.72
CA LEU A 130 11.97 -8.90 5.30
C LEU A 130 12.10 -8.96 6.84
N VAL A 131 11.17 -9.67 7.49
CA VAL A 131 11.20 -9.86 8.94
C VAL A 131 12.39 -10.72 9.35
N ALA A 132 12.74 -11.76 8.58
CA ALA A 132 13.91 -12.60 8.86
C ALA A 132 15.25 -11.85 8.71
N GLU A 133 15.35 -10.88 7.80
CA GLU A 133 16.52 -9.99 7.73
C GLU A 133 16.64 -9.14 9.01
N ASN A 134 15.54 -8.53 9.44
CA ASN A 134 15.53 -7.63 10.59
C ASN A 134 15.71 -8.34 11.94
N THR A 135 15.15 -9.54 12.11
CA THR A 135 15.35 -10.35 13.32
C THR A 135 16.83 -10.74 13.49
N ARG A 136 17.53 -11.03 12.39
CA ARG A 136 18.98 -11.25 12.40
C ARG A 136 19.77 -9.97 12.74
N GLU A 137 19.37 -8.83 12.19
CA GLU A 137 20.03 -7.53 12.45
C GLU A 137 19.79 -7.02 13.90
N HIS A 138 18.68 -7.42 14.53
CA HIS A 138 18.24 -6.97 15.86
C HIS A 138 18.15 -8.12 16.86
N GLY A 139 19.22 -8.90 16.96
CA GLY A 139 19.31 -10.07 17.86
C GLY A 139 19.29 -9.75 19.36
N ASP A 140 19.28 -8.48 19.76
CA ASP A 140 19.02 -8.03 21.12
C ASP A 140 17.51 -7.95 21.45
N ILE A 141 16.66 -7.91 20.42
CA ILE A 141 15.21 -7.75 20.54
C ILE A 141 14.46 -9.02 20.11
N PHE A 142 14.92 -9.68 19.05
CA PHE A 142 14.22 -10.81 18.43
C PHE A 142 15.03 -12.10 18.49
N GLU A 143 14.33 -13.24 18.53
CA GLU A 143 14.92 -14.52 18.17
C GLU A 143 15.27 -14.50 16.67
N GLU A 144 16.37 -15.14 16.28
CA GLU A 144 16.83 -15.10 14.88
C GLU A 144 15.85 -15.83 13.95
N ASP A 145 15.31 -16.97 14.37
CA ASP A 145 14.42 -17.76 13.53
C ASP A 145 13.02 -17.15 13.42
N VAL A 146 12.52 -17.05 12.20
CA VAL A 146 11.16 -16.61 11.88
C VAL A 146 10.36 -17.81 11.40
N GLN A 147 9.33 -18.18 12.16
CA GLN A 147 8.40 -19.22 11.73
C GLN A 147 7.49 -18.66 10.64
N MET A 148 7.30 -19.41 9.56
CA MET A 148 6.32 -19.11 8.52
C MET A 148 5.36 -20.29 8.40
N TRP A 149 4.10 -20.08 8.78
CA TRP A 149 3.09 -21.10 8.58
C TRP A 149 2.76 -21.25 7.09
N VAL A 150 2.94 -22.47 6.59
CA VAL A 150 2.64 -22.85 5.21
C VAL A 150 1.52 -23.89 5.25
N TYR A 151 0.39 -23.60 4.61
CA TYR A 151 -0.60 -24.65 4.37
C TYR A 151 0.04 -25.73 3.50
N GLU A 152 0.11 -26.96 3.99
CA GLU A 152 0.88 -28.01 3.34
C GLU A 152 0.25 -28.38 1.99
N GLU A 153 1.07 -28.33 0.96
CA GLU A 153 0.71 -28.69 -0.40
C GLU A 153 1.84 -29.52 -1.01
N GLU A 154 1.50 -30.33 -1.99
CA GLU A 154 2.51 -31.02 -2.78
C GLU A 154 2.84 -30.21 -4.05
N VAL A 155 4.13 -30.10 -4.35
CA VAL A 155 4.66 -29.44 -5.54
C VAL A 155 5.58 -30.38 -6.30
N THR A 156 5.49 -30.35 -7.63
CA THR A 156 6.42 -31.03 -8.52
C THR A 156 7.33 -29.99 -9.15
N LEU A 157 8.64 -30.16 -9.01
CA LEU A 157 9.63 -29.30 -9.64
C LEU A 157 9.82 -29.76 -11.08
N SER A 158 9.58 -28.87 -12.05
CA SER A 158 9.83 -29.19 -13.46
C SER A 158 11.33 -29.25 -13.76
N LYS A 159 11.71 -29.90 -14.86
CA LYS A 159 13.11 -29.95 -15.34
C LYS A 159 13.74 -28.57 -15.60
N ASP A 160 12.90 -27.55 -15.82
CA ASP A 160 13.33 -26.17 -16.02
C ASP A 160 13.57 -25.43 -14.69
N SER A 161 13.22 -26.04 -13.55
CA SER A 161 13.47 -25.48 -12.22
C SER A 161 14.95 -25.57 -11.88
N PRO A 162 15.57 -24.52 -11.30
CA PRO A 162 16.95 -24.58 -10.81
C PRO A 162 17.13 -25.59 -9.67
N HIS A 163 16.03 -26.01 -9.02
CA HIS A 163 16.02 -26.94 -7.90
C HIS A 163 15.63 -28.38 -8.30
N TYR A 164 15.51 -28.67 -9.60
CA TYR A 164 15.21 -30.02 -10.09
C TYR A 164 16.31 -31.01 -9.70
N ASP A 165 15.89 -32.17 -9.18
CA ASP A 165 16.77 -33.26 -8.77
C ASP A 165 16.40 -34.52 -9.56
N GLU A 166 17.30 -35.00 -10.42
CA GLU A 166 17.09 -36.20 -11.24
C GLU A 166 16.75 -37.45 -10.40
N SER A 167 17.25 -37.53 -9.16
CA SER A 167 16.98 -38.66 -8.28
C SER A 167 15.54 -38.66 -7.75
N VAL A 168 14.92 -37.48 -7.64
CA VAL A 168 13.52 -37.31 -7.24
C VAL A 168 12.60 -37.40 -8.46
N GLY A 169 13.02 -36.83 -9.59
CA GLY A 169 12.23 -36.75 -10.82
C GLY A 169 10.95 -35.93 -10.64
N ASP A 170 9.86 -36.35 -11.30
CA ASP A 170 8.56 -35.67 -11.26
C ASP A 170 7.71 -36.01 -10.02
N LYS A 171 8.33 -36.58 -8.98
CA LYS A 171 7.60 -36.96 -7.75
C LYS A 171 7.13 -35.71 -6.99
N PRO A 172 5.86 -35.68 -6.52
CA PRO A 172 5.39 -34.62 -5.65
C PRO A 172 6.21 -34.56 -4.36
N GLN A 173 6.56 -33.34 -3.94
CA GLN A 173 7.31 -33.04 -2.72
C GLN A 173 6.50 -32.08 -1.86
N LYS A 174 6.60 -32.21 -0.53
CA LYS A 174 5.99 -31.26 0.40
C LYS A 174 6.58 -29.87 0.22
N LEU A 175 5.73 -28.86 0.02
CA LEU A 175 6.16 -27.48 -0.19
C LEU A 175 7.00 -26.96 0.98
N THR A 176 6.67 -27.31 2.22
CA THR A 176 7.49 -26.94 3.40
C THR A 176 8.91 -27.48 3.32
N SER A 177 9.07 -28.73 2.88
CA SER A 177 10.38 -29.37 2.73
C SER A 177 11.19 -28.73 1.61
N VAL A 178 10.55 -28.35 0.50
CA VAL A 178 11.18 -27.61 -0.60
C VAL A 178 11.65 -26.23 -0.11
N ILE A 179 10.80 -25.48 0.59
CA ILE A 179 11.15 -24.16 1.11
C ILE A 179 12.32 -24.27 2.10
N ASN A 180 12.28 -25.18 3.06
CA ASN A 180 13.37 -25.32 4.04
C ASN A 180 14.69 -25.82 3.44
N LYS A 181 14.64 -26.60 2.36
CA LYS A 181 15.84 -27.12 1.70
C LYS A 181 16.51 -26.10 0.78
N TYR A 182 15.71 -25.38 -0.01
CA TYR A 182 16.20 -24.49 -1.07
C TYR A 182 16.09 -23.01 -0.71
N HIS A 183 15.44 -22.69 0.41
CA HIS A 183 15.12 -21.33 0.84
C HIS A 183 14.44 -20.53 -0.28
N GLU A 184 13.46 -21.14 -0.94
CA GLU A 184 12.66 -20.51 -2.00
C GLU A 184 11.22 -21.04 -1.94
N ASN A 185 10.24 -20.13 -2.00
CA ASN A 185 8.84 -20.51 -2.20
C ASN A 185 8.55 -20.61 -3.70
N VAL A 186 8.93 -21.75 -4.28
CA VAL A 186 8.84 -22.03 -5.72
C VAL A 186 7.44 -21.87 -6.32
N LYS A 187 6.38 -21.95 -5.49
CA LYS A 187 4.99 -21.83 -5.95
C LYS A 187 4.48 -20.40 -5.91
N TYR A 188 4.71 -19.69 -4.80
CA TYR A 188 4.07 -18.39 -4.56
C TYR A 188 4.99 -17.18 -4.72
N LEU A 189 6.31 -17.38 -4.63
CA LEU A 189 7.32 -16.34 -4.82
C LEU A 189 8.58 -16.94 -5.48
N PRO A 190 8.46 -17.44 -6.73
CA PRO A 190 9.56 -18.10 -7.41
C PRO A 190 10.72 -17.14 -7.70
N LYS A 191 11.94 -17.67 -7.73
CA LYS A 191 13.20 -16.97 -8.03
C LYS A 191 13.66 -15.94 -6.99
N ILE A 192 13.05 -15.95 -5.81
CA ILE A 192 13.46 -15.11 -4.68
C ILE A 192 14.07 -16.01 -3.61
N ALA A 193 15.34 -15.77 -3.30
CA ALA A 193 16.01 -16.42 -2.19
C ALA A 193 15.49 -15.85 -0.86
N LEU A 194 15.12 -16.74 0.05
CA LEU A 194 14.73 -16.43 1.41
C LEU A 194 15.96 -16.51 2.33
N PRO A 195 16.00 -15.69 3.39
CA PRO A 195 16.98 -15.86 4.45
C PRO A 195 16.90 -17.26 5.06
N THR A 196 18.05 -17.82 5.44
CA THR A 196 18.16 -19.19 5.96
C THR A 196 17.46 -19.40 7.31
N ASN A 197 17.16 -18.32 8.02
CA ASN A 197 16.42 -18.29 9.28
C ASN A 197 14.88 -18.18 9.08
N VAL A 198 14.37 -18.26 7.85
CA VAL A 198 12.94 -18.50 7.61
C VAL A 198 12.68 -20.00 7.69
N VAL A 199 11.82 -20.40 8.63
CA VAL A 199 11.46 -21.80 8.86
C VAL A 199 10.01 -22.03 8.41
N ALA A 200 9.83 -22.73 7.29
CA ALA A 200 8.51 -23.14 6.81
C ALA A 200 7.95 -24.29 7.66
N ASN A 201 6.78 -24.05 8.27
CA ASN A 201 6.17 -24.98 9.21
C ASN A 201 4.74 -25.33 8.76
N PRO A 202 4.41 -26.64 8.56
CA PRO A 202 3.07 -27.05 8.15
C PRO A 202 2.05 -27.02 9.27
N SER A 203 2.50 -27.12 10.52
CA SER A 203 1.62 -27.14 11.69
C SER A 203 1.39 -25.72 12.18
N LEU A 204 0.16 -25.22 12.01
CA LEU A 204 -0.21 -23.88 12.44
C LEU A 204 0.01 -23.68 13.95
N GLN A 205 -0.36 -24.65 14.78
CA GLN A 205 -0.20 -24.57 16.23
C GLN A 205 1.27 -24.61 16.66
N ASP A 206 2.09 -25.41 15.99
CA ASP A 206 3.53 -25.47 16.27
C ASP A 206 4.23 -24.17 15.84
N ALA A 207 3.86 -23.63 14.68
CA ALA A 207 4.42 -22.39 14.15
C ALA A 207 4.19 -21.19 15.08
N VAL A 208 3.03 -21.10 15.74
CA VAL A 208 2.68 -19.98 16.64
C VAL A 208 3.07 -20.23 18.11
N LYS A 209 3.56 -21.43 18.42
CA LYS A 209 3.91 -21.81 19.79
C LYS A 209 5.00 -20.87 20.32
N ASP A 210 4.75 -20.30 21.50
CA ASP A 210 5.64 -19.35 22.20
C ASP A 210 5.90 -18.03 21.45
N SER A 211 5.21 -17.78 20.32
CA SER A 211 5.40 -16.58 19.51
C SER A 211 4.73 -15.37 20.14
N SER A 212 5.55 -14.40 20.53
CA SER A 212 5.09 -13.12 21.10
C SER A 212 4.60 -12.12 20.05
N ILE A 213 5.02 -12.26 18.79
CA ILE A 213 4.57 -11.43 17.67
C ILE A 213 4.03 -12.32 16.55
N LEU A 214 2.79 -12.06 16.14
CA LEU A 214 2.09 -12.78 15.08
C LEU A 214 1.77 -11.83 13.92
N ILE A 215 2.21 -12.18 12.71
CA ILE A 215 1.97 -11.39 11.51
C ILE A 215 0.97 -12.13 10.63
N PHE A 216 -0.25 -11.62 10.51
CA PHE A 216 -1.32 -12.26 9.77
C PHE A 216 -1.30 -11.80 8.31
N ASN A 217 -1.01 -12.71 7.39
CA ASN A 217 -0.98 -12.39 5.98
C ASN A 217 -1.52 -13.51 5.08
N LEU A 218 -2.84 -13.66 5.11
CA LEU A 218 -3.60 -14.63 4.33
C LEU A 218 -4.86 -13.97 3.74
N PRO A 219 -5.50 -14.57 2.72
CA PRO A 219 -6.81 -14.12 2.27
C PRO A 219 -7.82 -14.06 3.42
N HIS A 220 -8.64 -13.00 3.48
CA HIS A 220 -9.53 -12.76 4.63
C HIS A 220 -10.50 -13.93 4.88
N GLU A 221 -10.92 -14.67 3.86
CA GLU A 221 -11.85 -15.80 3.98
C GLU A 221 -11.33 -16.93 4.90
N PHE A 222 -10.02 -17.05 5.10
CA PHE A 222 -9.44 -18.08 5.96
C PHE A 222 -9.22 -17.64 7.41
N ILE A 223 -9.34 -16.34 7.71
CA ILE A 223 -8.93 -15.79 9.02
C ILE A 223 -9.74 -16.38 10.17
N GLY A 224 -11.05 -16.56 9.99
CA GLY A 224 -11.91 -17.13 11.02
C GLY A 224 -11.53 -18.57 11.38
N ASN A 225 -11.11 -19.39 10.40
CA ASN A 225 -10.67 -20.75 10.66
C ASN A 225 -9.28 -20.80 11.30
N VAL A 226 -8.37 -19.91 10.88
CA VAL A 226 -7.04 -19.77 11.47
C VAL A 226 -7.14 -19.36 12.94
N CYS A 227 -7.93 -18.33 13.25
CA CYS A 227 -8.11 -17.87 14.63
C CYS A 227 -8.70 -18.97 15.53
N LYS A 228 -9.67 -19.76 15.02
CA LYS A 228 -10.24 -20.90 15.78
C LYS A 228 -9.19 -21.95 16.13
N GLN A 229 -8.26 -22.27 15.22
CA GLN A 229 -7.25 -23.30 15.41
C GLN A 229 -6.16 -22.91 16.42
N ILE A 230 -5.82 -21.63 16.50
CA ILE A 230 -4.75 -21.13 17.39
C ILE A 230 -5.27 -20.51 18.68
N LYS A 231 -6.59 -20.35 18.84
CA LYS A 231 -7.18 -19.88 20.09
C LYS A 231 -6.73 -20.77 21.24
N GLY A 232 -6.14 -20.17 22.28
CA GLY A 232 -5.59 -20.89 23.44
C GLY A 232 -4.26 -21.61 23.19
N HIS A 233 -3.64 -21.46 22.01
CA HIS A 233 -2.35 -22.06 21.64
C HIS A 233 -1.25 -21.01 21.43
N ILE A 234 -1.53 -19.74 21.76
CA ILE A 234 -0.58 -18.62 21.69
C ILE A 234 -0.35 -18.05 23.09
N PRO A 235 0.79 -17.41 23.37
CA PRO A 235 0.99 -16.68 24.62
C PRO A 235 -0.10 -15.61 24.81
N PRO A 236 -0.67 -15.46 26.02
CA PRO A 236 -1.76 -14.50 26.27
C PRO A 236 -1.31 -13.04 26.13
N TYR A 237 0.00 -12.80 26.19
CA TYR A 237 0.64 -11.50 25.98
C TYR A 237 1.11 -11.28 24.53
N ALA A 238 0.83 -12.20 23.61
CA ALA A 238 1.20 -12.01 22.20
C ALA A 238 0.55 -10.75 21.60
N ARG A 239 1.15 -10.22 20.54
CA ARG A 239 0.64 -9.07 19.78
C ARG A 239 0.61 -9.41 18.30
N GLY A 240 -0.34 -8.82 17.59
CA GLY A 240 -0.57 -9.06 16.18
C GLY A 240 -0.28 -7.85 15.29
N ILE A 241 0.09 -8.10 14.04
CA ILE A 241 -0.02 -7.15 12.93
C ILE A 241 -0.79 -7.83 11.80
N SER A 242 -1.89 -7.24 11.36
CA SER A 242 -2.62 -7.69 10.18
C SER A 242 -2.11 -7.00 8.93
N CYS A 243 -1.61 -7.78 7.97
CA CYS A 243 -1.32 -7.35 6.61
C CYS A 243 -2.51 -7.60 5.65
N ILE A 244 -3.65 -8.03 6.20
CA ILE A 244 -4.85 -8.41 5.43
C ILE A 244 -5.64 -7.15 5.07
N LYS A 245 -5.74 -6.87 3.77
CA LYS A 245 -6.50 -5.74 3.23
C LYS A 245 -7.97 -6.16 3.02
N GLY A 246 -8.85 -5.72 3.92
CA GLY A 246 -10.29 -6.01 3.87
C GLY A 246 -11.02 -5.48 5.11
N VAL A 247 -12.34 -5.60 5.09
CA VAL A 247 -13.22 -5.35 6.25
C VAL A 247 -14.15 -6.55 6.39
N THR A 248 -14.64 -6.82 7.59
CA THR A 248 -15.75 -7.75 7.79
C THR A 248 -17.01 -6.95 8.02
N VAL A 249 -18.09 -7.35 7.35
CA VAL A 249 -19.37 -6.64 7.42
C VAL A 249 -20.47 -7.61 7.84
N THR A 250 -21.34 -7.11 8.70
CA THR A 250 -22.69 -7.64 8.96
C THR A 250 -23.71 -6.56 8.61
N ASP A 251 -24.99 -6.91 8.51
CA ASP A 251 -26.05 -5.92 8.25
C ASP A 251 -26.08 -4.78 9.30
N SER A 252 -25.64 -5.09 10.53
CA SER A 252 -25.58 -4.14 11.64
C SER A 252 -24.23 -3.49 11.85
N ASP A 253 -23.12 -4.07 11.42
CA ASP A 253 -21.79 -3.64 11.89
C ASP A 253 -20.69 -3.85 10.86
N VAL A 254 -19.71 -2.94 10.85
CA VAL A 254 -18.46 -3.06 10.09
C VAL A 254 -17.31 -3.19 11.09
N SER A 255 -16.52 -4.25 10.94
CA SER A 255 -15.39 -4.56 11.81
C SER A 255 -14.11 -4.65 10.98
N LEU A 256 -13.02 -4.13 11.54
CA LEU A 256 -11.71 -4.23 10.92
C LEU A 256 -11.15 -5.65 11.12
N ILE A 257 -10.39 -6.14 10.14
CA ILE A 257 -9.82 -7.50 10.25
C ILE A 257 -8.87 -7.63 11.45
N CYS A 258 -8.10 -6.59 11.77
CA CYS A 258 -7.25 -6.56 12.95
C CYS A 258 -8.04 -6.69 14.26
N GLU A 259 -9.17 -5.99 14.39
CA GLU A 259 -10.05 -6.12 15.55
C GLU A 259 -10.68 -7.49 15.65
N TYR A 260 -11.16 -8.03 14.52
CA TYR A 260 -11.69 -9.39 14.47
C TYR A 260 -10.67 -10.41 14.98
N ILE A 261 -9.40 -10.28 14.55
CA ILE A 261 -8.30 -11.13 15.02
C ILE A 261 -8.09 -10.95 16.52
N GLY A 262 -8.03 -9.70 16.99
CA GLY A 262 -7.82 -9.38 18.40
C GLY A 262 -8.90 -9.96 19.30
N ASP A 263 -10.17 -9.77 18.92
CA ASP A 263 -11.34 -10.32 19.59
C ASP A 263 -11.37 -11.85 19.63
N ALA A 264 -11.01 -12.48 18.51
CA ALA A 264 -11.04 -13.93 18.41
C ALA A 264 -9.98 -14.59 19.30
N LEU A 265 -8.82 -13.95 19.43
CA LEU A 265 -7.62 -14.51 20.05
C LEU A 265 -7.30 -13.96 21.45
N GLY A 266 -7.92 -12.85 21.86
CA GLY A 266 -7.63 -12.21 23.15
C GLY A 266 -6.33 -11.41 23.15
N ILE A 267 -5.92 -10.85 22.01
CA ILE A 267 -4.65 -10.11 21.85
C ILE A 267 -4.90 -8.75 21.19
N TYR A 268 -3.94 -7.83 21.31
CA TYR A 268 -3.98 -6.60 20.52
C TYR A 268 -3.41 -6.85 19.12
N CYS A 269 -4.05 -6.28 18.10
CA CYS A 269 -3.63 -6.43 16.71
C CYS A 269 -3.64 -5.07 15.99
N GLY A 270 -2.47 -4.65 15.48
CA GLY A 270 -2.34 -3.50 14.59
C GLY A 270 -2.60 -3.86 13.13
N ALA A 271 -2.33 -2.91 12.22
CA ALA A 271 -2.53 -3.10 10.79
C ALA A 271 -1.34 -2.57 9.97
N LEU A 272 -1.05 -3.22 8.84
CA LEU A 272 -0.07 -2.77 7.85
C LEU A 272 -0.75 -2.60 6.50
N SER A 273 -0.62 -1.40 5.92
CA SER A 273 -1.07 -1.13 4.56
C SER A 273 -0.19 -0.06 3.90
N GLY A 274 -0.17 -0.02 2.57
CA GLY A 274 0.70 0.88 1.83
C GLY A 274 0.78 0.54 0.36
N ALA A 275 1.41 1.43 -0.39
CA ALA A 275 1.73 1.31 -1.80
C ALA A 275 2.83 0.25 -2.05
N ASN A 276 2.48 -1.01 -1.79
CA ASN A 276 3.42 -2.12 -1.78
C ASN A 276 2.95 -3.27 -2.68
N ILE A 277 3.79 -3.65 -3.65
CA ILE A 277 3.62 -4.85 -4.46
C ILE A 277 4.63 -5.89 -4.01
N ALA A 278 4.12 -7.08 -3.68
CA ALA A 278 4.89 -8.13 -3.03
C ALA A 278 6.16 -8.56 -3.79
N SER A 279 6.07 -8.66 -5.11
CA SER A 279 7.20 -9.03 -5.96
C SER A 279 8.26 -7.93 -6.05
N GLU A 280 7.86 -6.66 -6.07
CA GLU A 280 8.80 -5.52 -6.14
C GLU A 280 9.63 -5.46 -4.86
N ILE A 281 8.98 -5.64 -3.71
CA ILE A 281 9.63 -5.64 -2.40
C ILE A 281 10.51 -6.86 -2.20
N ALA A 282 10.10 -8.01 -2.70
CA ALA A 282 10.93 -9.21 -2.70
C ALA A 282 12.20 -9.04 -3.54
N ASN A 283 12.17 -8.22 -4.58
CA ASN A 283 13.32 -7.80 -5.39
C ASN A 283 14.05 -6.58 -4.82
N GLU A 284 13.70 -6.14 -3.60
CA GLU A 284 14.31 -5.00 -2.92
C GLU A 284 14.18 -3.68 -3.69
N GLU A 285 13.13 -3.57 -4.51
CA GLU A 285 12.74 -2.30 -5.10
C GLU A 285 12.15 -1.39 -4.02
N TRP A 286 12.60 -0.14 -4.02
CA TRP A 286 12.23 0.80 -2.97
C TRP A 286 10.73 1.12 -3.00
N CYS A 287 10.09 1.01 -1.83
CA CYS A 287 8.74 1.50 -1.61
C CYS A 287 8.52 1.89 -0.14
N GLU A 288 7.31 2.34 0.17
CA GLU A 288 6.91 2.82 1.48
C GLU A 288 5.64 2.11 1.96
N THR A 289 5.55 1.88 3.27
CA THR A 289 4.35 1.37 3.92
C THR A 289 4.01 2.18 5.16
N THR A 290 2.77 2.05 5.60
CA THR A 290 2.33 2.56 6.90
C THR A 290 1.95 1.37 7.79
N ILE A 291 2.40 1.41 9.04
CA ILE A 291 2.01 0.47 10.09
C ILE A 291 1.29 1.25 11.17
N ALA A 292 0.03 0.90 11.38
CA ALA A 292 -0.74 1.42 12.51
C ALA A 292 -0.64 0.46 13.69
N TYR A 293 -0.16 0.98 14.81
CA TYR A 293 -0.07 0.27 16.08
C TYR A 293 -0.31 1.24 17.23
N ASN A 294 -1.53 1.30 17.75
CA ASN A 294 -1.81 2.09 18.95
C ASN A 294 -1.39 1.30 20.18
N THR A 295 -0.22 1.61 20.74
CA THR A 295 0.34 0.86 21.88
C THR A 295 -0.70 0.73 22.99
N PRO A 296 -1.10 -0.49 23.39
CA PRO A 296 -2.08 -0.66 24.44
C PRO A 296 -1.60 -0.04 25.75
N PRO A 297 -2.47 0.61 26.55
CA PRO A 297 -2.08 1.19 27.83
C PRO A 297 -1.40 0.19 28.79
N VAL A 298 -1.75 -1.09 28.68
CA VAL A 298 -1.15 -2.19 29.47
C VAL A 298 0.32 -2.47 29.14
N ASP A 299 0.81 -1.97 27.99
CA ASP A 299 2.19 -2.14 27.53
C ASP A 299 3.00 -0.83 27.65
N GLU A 300 2.42 0.25 28.17
CA GLU A 300 3.12 1.52 28.33
C GLU A 300 4.13 1.47 29.50
N PRO A 301 5.35 1.99 29.31
CA PRO A 301 6.37 2.04 30.37
C PRO A 301 5.88 2.86 31.58
N GLY A 302 5.92 2.26 32.78
CA GLY A 302 5.48 2.93 34.00
C GLY A 302 4.01 2.71 34.37
N SER A 303 3.27 1.92 33.57
CA SER A 303 2.07 1.24 34.05
C SER A 303 2.50 0.19 35.09
N ASN A 304 2.81 0.62 36.32
CA ASN A 304 2.80 -0.29 37.48
C ASN A 304 1.47 -1.03 37.36
N GLY A 305 1.45 -2.36 37.22
CA GLY A 305 0.31 -3.27 36.94
C GLY A 305 -0.93 -3.10 37.85
N SER A 306 -1.36 -1.87 37.95
CA SER A 306 -2.43 -1.27 38.70
C SER A 306 -3.40 -0.97 37.59
N ALA A 307 -4.35 -1.88 37.43
CA ALA A 307 -5.63 -1.60 36.80
C ALA A 307 -6.38 -0.53 37.63
N GLY A 308 -5.81 0.66 37.79
CA GLY A 308 -6.16 1.62 38.83
C GLY A 308 -5.78 3.07 38.50
N GLY A 309 -6.13 3.55 37.30
CA GLY A 309 -6.33 4.98 37.06
C GLY A 309 -7.67 5.44 37.65
N ALA A 310 -7.68 6.63 38.26
CA ALA A 310 -8.76 7.19 39.08
C ALA A 310 -10.04 7.63 38.31
N ASP A 311 -10.30 7.09 37.12
CA ASP A 311 -11.51 7.42 36.33
C ASP A 311 -12.22 6.21 35.70
N GLY A 312 -11.93 4.98 36.17
CA GLY A 312 -12.69 3.78 35.76
C GLY A 312 -12.55 3.35 34.29
N THR A 313 -11.84 4.09 33.43
CA THR A 313 -11.61 3.80 32.01
C THR A 313 -10.31 3.01 31.77
N ASN A 314 -10.09 1.92 32.52
CA ASN A 314 -8.83 1.14 32.48
C ASN A 314 -8.83 0.04 31.38
N GLY A 315 -9.37 0.32 30.20
CA GLY A 315 -9.43 -0.63 29.08
C GLY A 315 -8.82 -0.03 27.82
N HIS A 316 -8.22 -0.87 26.97
CA HIS A 316 -7.81 -0.41 25.65
C HIS A 316 -9.06 -0.08 24.80
N LEU A 317 -8.94 0.91 23.94
CA LEU A 317 -10.03 1.31 23.06
C LEU A 317 -10.06 0.44 21.80
N ASP A 318 -11.26 0.11 21.35
CA ASP A 318 -11.49 -0.47 20.02
C ASP A 318 -11.46 0.60 18.92
N ALA A 319 -11.65 0.21 17.66
CA ALA A 319 -11.68 1.12 16.51
C ALA A 319 -12.86 2.10 16.55
N ARG A 320 -13.86 1.90 17.42
CA ARG A 320 -14.97 2.82 17.62
C ARG A 320 -14.72 3.77 18.80
N GLY A 321 -13.55 3.70 19.43
CA GLY A 321 -13.23 4.50 20.61
C GLY A 321 -13.95 4.03 21.88
N GLN A 322 -14.55 2.83 21.86
CA GLN A 322 -15.23 2.25 23.01
C GLN A 322 -14.25 1.35 23.78
N ILE A 323 -14.53 1.10 25.06
CA ILE A 323 -13.75 0.13 25.83
C ILE A 323 -13.89 -1.23 25.16
N SER A 324 -12.77 -1.76 24.67
CA SER A 324 -12.74 -3.05 24.01
C SER A 324 -13.18 -4.16 24.95
N LYS A 325 -13.99 -5.08 24.43
CA LYS A 325 -14.38 -6.31 25.14
C LYS A 325 -13.21 -7.28 25.31
N THR A 326 -12.12 -7.07 24.58
CA THR A 326 -10.93 -7.91 24.64
C THR A 326 -10.11 -7.55 25.89
N GLN A 327 -9.85 -8.53 26.74
CA GLN A 327 -8.99 -8.33 27.92
C GLN A 327 -7.54 -8.66 27.56
N LEU A 328 -6.66 -7.66 27.59
CA LEU A 328 -5.26 -7.83 27.22
C LEU A 328 -4.42 -8.23 28.44
N THR A 329 -3.49 -9.17 28.21
CA THR A 329 -2.43 -9.48 29.17
C THR A 329 -1.21 -8.61 28.85
N PRO A 330 -0.62 -7.90 29.85
CA PRO A 330 0.60 -7.10 29.65
C PRO A 330 1.76 -7.95 29.12
N VAL A 331 2.61 -7.36 28.27
CA VAL A 331 3.89 -7.97 27.89
C VAL A 331 4.80 -8.10 29.14
N PRO A 332 5.39 -9.27 29.43
CA PRO A 332 6.26 -9.44 30.59
C PRO A 332 7.49 -8.51 30.52
N GLN A 333 7.94 -8.00 31.68
CA GLN A 333 9.03 -7.02 31.77
C GLN A 333 10.39 -7.57 31.31
N GLU A 334 10.51 -8.89 31.21
CA GLU A 334 11.68 -9.58 30.69
C GLU A 334 11.88 -9.40 29.18
N TYR A 335 10.83 -9.00 28.46
CA TYR A 335 10.84 -8.72 27.02
C TYR A 335 10.99 -7.22 26.74
N PRO A 336 11.55 -6.84 25.57
CA PRO A 336 11.43 -5.49 25.05
C PRO A 336 9.96 -5.02 24.98
N PRO A 337 9.65 -3.74 25.24
CA PRO A 337 8.28 -3.24 25.16
C PRO A 337 7.81 -3.18 23.69
N LEU A 338 6.65 -3.77 23.43
CA LEU A 338 6.03 -3.80 22.09
C LEU A 338 5.30 -2.48 21.81
N GLY A 339 6.04 -1.52 21.25
CA GLY A 339 5.51 -0.24 20.74
C GLY A 339 6.06 0.09 19.35
N HIS A 340 5.97 1.38 18.97
CA HIS A 340 6.38 1.85 17.63
C HIS A 340 7.84 1.53 17.30
N ASP A 341 8.78 1.64 18.24
CA ASP A 341 10.21 1.39 18.00
C ASP A 341 10.49 -0.08 17.62
N VAL A 342 9.94 -1.03 18.38
CA VAL A 342 10.12 -2.46 18.11
C VAL A 342 9.42 -2.86 16.80
N MET A 343 8.20 -2.37 16.56
CA MET A 343 7.50 -2.64 15.30
C MET A 343 8.22 -2.02 14.10
N TYR A 344 8.75 -0.80 14.24
CA TYR A 344 9.56 -0.17 13.19
C TYR A 344 10.80 -1.00 12.87
N LYS A 345 11.56 -1.44 13.89
CA LYS A 345 12.75 -2.29 13.70
C LYS A 345 12.40 -3.65 13.07
N LEU A 346 11.23 -4.20 13.37
CA LEU A 346 10.79 -5.47 12.81
C LEU A 346 10.54 -5.38 11.29
N PHE A 347 10.00 -4.26 10.80
CA PHE A 347 9.56 -4.14 9.41
C PHE A 347 10.44 -3.23 8.53
N SER A 348 11.12 -2.23 9.07
CA SER A 348 11.83 -1.24 8.25
C SER A 348 13.05 -1.83 7.57
N ARG A 349 13.21 -1.55 6.27
CA ARG A 349 14.42 -1.87 5.47
C ARG A 349 14.82 -0.66 4.63
N PRO A 350 16.06 -0.57 4.13
CA PRO A 350 16.45 0.48 3.19
C PRO A 350 15.56 0.56 1.93
N TYR A 351 15.00 -0.57 1.49
CA TYR A 351 14.07 -0.66 0.35
C TYR A 351 12.59 -0.68 0.77
N PHE A 352 12.28 -0.69 2.07
CA PHE A 352 10.92 -0.75 2.58
C PHE A 352 10.79 0.23 3.76
N THR A 353 10.55 1.50 3.43
CA THR A 353 10.43 2.56 4.43
C THR A 353 9.10 2.41 5.18
N VAL A 354 9.16 2.36 6.50
CA VAL A 354 7.96 2.26 7.36
C VAL A 354 7.65 3.61 7.99
N SER A 355 6.41 4.07 7.87
CA SER A 355 5.84 5.11 8.71
C SER A 355 4.97 4.48 9.80
N MET A 356 5.23 4.82 11.06
CA MET A 356 4.44 4.34 12.21
C MET A 356 3.37 5.35 12.58
N VAL A 357 2.12 4.90 12.71
CA VAL A 357 0.99 5.72 13.15
C VAL A 357 0.17 5.00 14.24
N SER A 358 -0.70 5.72 14.93
CA SER A 358 -1.66 5.13 15.89
C SER A 358 -3.04 4.87 15.27
N ASP A 359 -3.33 5.47 14.12
CA ASP A 359 -4.64 5.36 13.45
C ASP A 359 -4.80 4.02 12.70
N VAL A 360 -5.20 2.99 13.46
CA VAL A 360 -5.49 1.64 12.94
C VAL A 360 -6.67 1.66 11.96
N VAL A 361 -7.63 2.55 12.17
CA VAL A 361 -8.82 2.66 11.33
C VAL A 361 -8.47 3.18 9.95
N GLY A 362 -7.76 4.31 9.88
CA GLY A 362 -7.35 4.92 8.62
C GLY A 362 -6.51 3.99 7.77
N VAL A 363 -5.51 3.31 8.37
CA VAL A 363 -4.66 2.36 7.65
C VAL A 363 -5.45 1.15 7.15
N SER A 364 -6.36 0.59 7.97
CA SER A 364 -7.16 -0.57 7.60
C SER A 364 -8.17 -0.25 6.50
N LEU A 365 -8.93 0.84 6.66
CA LEU A 365 -9.95 1.25 5.68
C LEU A 365 -9.34 1.73 4.37
N GLY A 366 -8.21 2.44 4.41
CA GLY A 366 -7.47 2.83 3.22
C GLY A 366 -7.04 1.62 2.39
N GLY A 367 -6.52 0.58 3.03
CA GLY A 367 -6.14 -0.68 2.39
C GLY A 367 -7.32 -1.48 1.83
N ALA A 368 -8.46 -1.49 2.54
CA ALA A 368 -9.64 -2.27 2.14
C ALA A 368 -10.44 -1.60 1.01
N LEU A 369 -10.89 -0.36 1.23
CA LEU A 369 -11.87 0.31 0.39
C LEU A 369 -11.29 0.80 -0.94
N LYS A 370 -9.97 1.03 -1.03
CA LYS A 370 -9.30 1.36 -2.30
C LYS A 370 -9.55 0.31 -3.39
N ASN A 371 -9.81 -0.95 -3.02
CA ASN A 371 -10.02 -2.01 -3.99
C ASN A 371 -11.32 -1.81 -4.78
N ILE A 372 -12.35 -1.21 -4.17
CA ILE A 372 -13.59 -0.80 -4.85
C ILE A 372 -13.28 0.29 -5.88
N VAL A 373 -12.46 1.27 -5.50
CA VAL A 373 -12.02 2.37 -6.38
C VAL A 373 -11.16 1.85 -7.53
N ALA A 374 -10.28 0.87 -7.27
CA ALA A 374 -9.45 0.24 -8.30
C ALA A 374 -10.29 -0.48 -9.36
N ILE A 375 -11.37 -1.16 -8.96
CA ILE A 375 -12.34 -1.76 -9.90
C ILE A 375 -13.00 -0.66 -10.75
N ALA A 376 -13.48 0.42 -10.13
CA ALA A 376 -14.08 1.55 -10.84
C ALA A 376 -13.12 2.16 -11.88
N CYS A 377 -11.85 2.36 -11.51
CA CYS A 377 -10.81 2.82 -12.42
C CYS A 377 -10.57 1.83 -13.56
N GLY A 378 -10.64 0.53 -13.28
CA GLY A 378 -10.55 -0.52 -14.29
C GLY A 378 -11.69 -0.41 -15.30
N PHE A 379 -12.93 -0.25 -14.83
CA PHE A 379 -14.09 -0.07 -15.70
C PHE A 379 -13.96 1.16 -16.61
N VAL A 380 -13.60 2.30 -16.02
CA VAL A 380 -13.41 3.56 -16.75
C VAL A 380 -12.37 3.42 -17.85
N GLU A 381 -11.23 2.79 -17.55
CA GLU A 381 -10.16 2.63 -18.53
C GLU A 381 -10.49 1.57 -19.59
N GLY A 382 -11.14 0.47 -19.21
CA GLY A 382 -11.58 -0.57 -20.16
C GLY A 382 -12.65 -0.09 -21.12
N HIS A 383 -13.45 0.90 -20.73
CA HIS A 383 -14.40 1.58 -21.61
C HIS A 383 -13.71 2.57 -22.59
N GLY A 384 -12.39 2.77 -22.46
CA GLY A 384 -11.61 3.65 -23.33
C GLY A 384 -11.55 5.11 -22.88
N TRP A 385 -11.97 5.43 -21.64
CA TRP A 385 -11.76 6.76 -21.09
C TRP A 385 -10.33 6.93 -20.57
N ASN A 386 -9.84 8.18 -20.66
CA ASN A 386 -8.45 8.50 -20.38
C ASN A 386 -8.15 8.74 -18.89
N MET A 387 -6.88 9.06 -18.60
CA MET A 387 -6.39 9.34 -17.26
C MET A 387 -7.19 10.43 -16.52
N THR A 388 -7.77 11.41 -17.23
CA THR A 388 -8.58 12.47 -16.58
C THR A 388 -9.85 11.91 -15.95
N ALA A 389 -10.54 11.00 -16.64
CA ALA A 389 -11.71 10.32 -16.09
C ALA A 389 -11.32 9.41 -14.92
N LYS A 390 -10.20 8.69 -15.06
CA LYS A 390 -9.64 7.83 -14.01
C LYS A 390 -9.31 8.62 -12.74
N THR A 391 -8.66 9.79 -12.87
CA THR A 391 -8.36 10.68 -11.74
C THR A 391 -9.62 11.23 -11.09
N ALA A 392 -10.65 11.55 -11.86
CA ALA A 392 -11.94 11.97 -11.30
C ALA A 392 -12.55 10.86 -10.43
N VAL A 393 -12.49 9.61 -10.88
CA VAL A 393 -12.92 8.43 -10.11
C VAL A 393 -12.07 8.23 -8.86
N MET A 394 -10.74 8.28 -8.95
CA MET A 394 -9.86 8.19 -7.77
C MET A 394 -10.22 9.25 -6.72
N ARG A 395 -10.37 10.51 -7.14
CA ARG A 395 -10.76 11.63 -6.26
C ARG A 395 -12.10 11.40 -5.58
N ARG A 396 -13.11 10.93 -6.32
CA ARG A 396 -14.41 10.62 -5.71
C ARG A 396 -14.34 9.42 -4.78
N GLY A 397 -13.59 8.39 -5.17
CA GLY A 397 -13.32 7.22 -4.35
C GLY A 397 -12.70 7.61 -3.01
N MET A 398 -11.65 8.43 -2.99
CA MET A 398 -11.05 8.90 -1.75
C MET A 398 -12.03 9.69 -0.88
N GLN A 399 -12.87 10.54 -1.49
CA GLN A 399 -13.90 11.25 -0.75
C GLN A 399 -14.90 10.30 -0.08
N GLU A 400 -15.30 9.23 -0.77
CA GLU A 400 -16.20 8.21 -0.21
C GLU A 400 -15.51 7.37 0.87
N ILE A 401 -14.22 7.07 0.74
CA ILE A 401 -13.43 6.40 1.80
C ILE A 401 -13.36 7.26 3.07
N ILE A 402 -13.00 8.53 2.94
CA ILE A 402 -12.90 9.46 4.09
C ILE A 402 -14.28 9.65 4.73
N ALA A 403 -15.33 9.80 3.91
CA ALA A 403 -16.70 9.91 4.42
C ALA A 403 -17.13 8.64 5.17
N PHE A 404 -16.79 7.46 4.66
CA PHE A 404 -17.06 6.18 5.31
C PHE A 404 -16.36 6.10 6.67
N ALA A 405 -15.06 6.40 6.71
CA ALA A 405 -14.29 6.36 7.94
C ALA A 405 -14.85 7.34 9.00
N ARG A 406 -15.18 8.57 8.59
CA ARG A 406 -15.78 9.58 9.48
C ARG A 406 -17.16 9.19 9.99
N GLU A 407 -18.00 8.59 9.14
CA GLU A 407 -19.37 8.23 9.51
C GLU A 407 -19.42 7.01 10.44
N PHE A 408 -18.55 6.02 10.22
CA PHE A 408 -18.60 4.74 10.94
C PHE A 408 -17.57 4.58 12.05
N PHE A 409 -16.54 5.43 12.12
CA PHE A 409 -15.47 5.38 13.13
C PHE A 409 -15.03 6.80 13.56
N PRO A 410 -15.95 7.67 14.00
CA PRO A 410 -15.67 9.11 14.21
C PRO A 410 -14.64 9.40 15.32
N ASP A 411 -14.54 8.53 16.33
CA ASP A 411 -13.81 8.83 17.56
C ASP A 411 -12.30 8.55 17.48
N THR A 412 -11.89 7.66 16.58
CA THR A 412 -10.49 7.21 16.46
C THR A 412 -9.84 7.56 15.14
N ILE A 413 -10.62 7.93 14.11
CA ILE A 413 -10.10 8.19 12.78
C ILE A 413 -9.25 9.47 12.76
N GLU A 414 -8.06 9.38 12.19
CA GLU A 414 -7.23 10.54 11.87
C GLU A 414 -7.23 10.77 10.36
N GLU A 415 -8.03 11.73 9.88
CA GLU A 415 -8.18 11.93 8.43
C GLU A 415 -6.85 12.17 7.70
N LYS A 416 -5.85 12.70 8.42
CA LYS A 416 -4.50 12.93 7.88
C LYS A 416 -3.83 11.66 7.37
N THR A 417 -4.16 10.50 7.92
CA THR A 417 -3.71 9.19 7.45
C THR A 417 -4.00 8.98 5.96
N PHE A 418 -5.07 9.56 5.42
CA PHE A 418 -5.39 9.38 4.00
C PHE A 418 -4.52 10.19 3.03
N TRP A 419 -3.84 11.26 3.48
CA TRP A 419 -3.01 12.11 2.62
C TRP A 419 -1.55 12.25 3.04
N GLU A 420 -1.20 11.99 4.30
CA GLU A 420 0.20 11.98 4.77
C GLU A 420 0.84 10.60 4.61
N GLU A 421 0.05 9.53 4.69
CA GLU A 421 0.55 8.17 4.80
C GLU A 421 0.40 7.34 3.52
N SER A 422 1.30 6.38 3.33
CA SER A 422 1.30 5.45 2.19
C SER A 422 0.00 4.64 2.10
N ALA A 423 -0.62 4.29 3.22
CA ALA A 423 -1.89 3.55 3.28
C ALA A 423 -3.10 4.30 2.66
N GLY A 424 -2.99 5.61 2.47
CA GLY A 424 -4.02 6.45 1.86
C GLY A 424 -3.86 6.60 0.35
N TRP A 425 -3.55 7.82 -0.09
CA TRP A 425 -3.40 8.15 -1.51
C TRP A 425 -2.34 7.32 -2.23
N GLY A 426 -1.21 7.01 -1.58
CA GLY A 426 -0.15 6.20 -2.18
C GLY A 426 -0.67 4.84 -2.65
N ASP A 427 -1.28 4.08 -1.73
CA ASP A 427 -1.81 2.75 -2.03
C ASP A 427 -2.98 2.82 -3.03
N MET A 428 -3.82 3.86 -2.95
CA MET A 428 -4.89 4.06 -3.92
C MET A 428 -4.36 4.24 -5.35
N ILE A 429 -3.33 5.07 -5.55
CA ILE A 429 -2.76 5.36 -6.88
C ILE A 429 -2.22 4.08 -7.50
N VAL A 430 -1.35 3.36 -6.79
CA VAL A 430 -0.76 2.09 -7.28
C VAL A 430 -1.86 1.06 -7.59
N SER A 431 -2.86 0.96 -6.71
CA SER A 431 -3.96 0.00 -6.89
C SER A 431 -4.79 0.29 -8.14
N CYS A 432 -4.99 1.56 -8.43
CA CYS A 432 -5.76 1.98 -9.59
C CYS A 432 -4.93 1.94 -10.88
N THR A 433 -3.61 1.74 -10.86
CA THR A 433 -2.75 1.79 -12.06
C THR A 433 -2.11 0.46 -12.44
N SER A 434 -1.84 -0.44 -11.49
CA SER A 434 -1.12 -1.69 -11.77
C SER A 434 -1.69 -2.93 -11.07
N ALA A 435 -2.54 -2.78 -10.06
CA ALA A 435 -3.00 -3.92 -9.28
C ALA A 435 -4.05 -4.80 -9.99
N ARG A 436 -4.20 -6.03 -9.49
CA ARG A 436 -5.12 -7.06 -10.02
C ARG A 436 -6.55 -6.55 -10.18
N ASN A 437 -7.11 -5.90 -9.15
CA ASN A 437 -8.49 -5.39 -9.19
C ASN A 437 -8.72 -4.43 -10.37
N TRP A 438 -7.78 -3.52 -10.63
CA TRP A 438 -7.84 -2.64 -11.80
C TRP A 438 -7.66 -3.42 -13.11
N ARG A 439 -6.61 -4.25 -13.22
CA ARG A 439 -6.24 -4.96 -14.45
C ARG A 439 -7.37 -5.85 -14.97
N TYR A 440 -7.97 -6.65 -14.10
CA TYR A 440 -9.00 -7.61 -14.50
C TYR A 440 -10.36 -6.96 -14.72
N SER A 441 -10.67 -5.88 -14.00
CA SER A 441 -11.89 -5.10 -14.25
C SER A 441 -11.83 -4.34 -15.57
N LYS A 442 -10.64 -3.83 -15.93
CA LYS A 442 -10.36 -3.27 -17.26
C LYS A 442 -10.56 -4.31 -18.37
N MET A 443 -9.93 -5.47 -18.21
CA MET A 443 -10.02 -6.58 -19.16
C MET A 443 -11.46 -7.08 -19.36
N ALA A 444 -12.26 -7.13 -18.29
CA ALA A 444 -13.66 -7.52 -18.37
C ALA A 444 -14.47 -6.60 -19.30
N VAL A 445 -14.29 -5.29 -19.16
CA VAL A 445 -14.96 -4.30 -20.02
C VAL A 445 -14.44 -4.35 -21.45
N GLU A 446 -13.12 -4.46 -21.66
CA GLU A 446 -12.52 -4.57 -23.00
C GLU A 446 -13.01 -5.80 -23.78
N ARG A 447 -13.24 -6.91 -23.08
CA ARG A 447 -13.72 -8.17 -23.66
C ARG A 447 -15.24 -8.30 -23.68
N GLY A 448 -15.97 -7.37 -23.04
CA GLY A 448 -17.44 -7.43 -22.94
C GLY A 448 -17.95 -8.61 -22.10
N VAL A 449 -17.15 -9.08 -21.14
CA VAL A 449 -17.50 -10.20 -20.24
C VAL A 449 -17.59 -9.72 -18.79
N THR A 450 -18.10 -10.58 -17.90
CA THR A 450 -18.19 -10.24 -16.47
C THR A 450 -16.83 -10.38 -15.77
N VAL A 451 -16.60 -9.62 -14.69
CA VAL A 451 -15.36 -9.73 -13.91
C VAL A 451 -15.23 -11.13 -13.28
N GLN A 452 -16.35 -11.76 -12.92
CA GLN A 452 -16.43 -13.11 -12.39
C GLN A 452 -15.99 -14.17 -13.42
N GLU A 453 -16.22 -13.91 -14.71
CA GLU A 453 -15.76 -14.78 -15.80
C GLU A 453 -14.25 -14.62 -16.03
N ILE A 454 -13.73 -13.39 -15.96
CA ILE A 454 -12.28 -13.14 -15.95
C ILE A 454 -11.61 -13.82 -14.75
N GLU A 455 -12.22 -13.79 -13.58
CA GLU A 455 -11.68 -14.45 -12.38
C GLU A 455 -11.54 -15.97 -12.59
N LYS A 456 -12.51 -16.62 -13.23
CA LYS A 456 -12.44 -18.05 -13.52
C LYS A 456 -11.38 -18.40 -14.58
N THR A 457 -11.19 -17.53 -15.57
CA THR A 457 -10.37 -17.81 -16.74
C THR A 457 -8.91 -17.40 -16.58
N GLU A 458 -8.63 -16.33 -15.82
CA GLU A 458 -7.30 -15.70 -15.79
C GLU A 458 -6.58 -15.80 -14.44
N LEU A 459 -7.29 -16.13 -13.35
CA LEU A 459 -6.71 -16.11 -12.00
C LEU A 459 -6.33 -17.49 -11.44
N ASN A 460 -6.48 -18.57 -12.21
CA ASN A 460 -6.05 -19.94 -11.83
C ASN A 460 -6.47 -20.34 -10.40
N GLY A 461 -7.70 -19.99 -10.00
CA GLY A 461 -8.26 -20.27 -8.67
C GLY A 461 -8.04 -19.18 -7.62
N GLN A 462 -7.30 -18.10 -7.91
CA GLN A 462 -7.22 -16.94 -7.03
C GLN A 462 -8.46 -16.05 -7.15
N LYS A 463 -8.88 -15.43 -6.03
CA LYS A 463 -10.03 -14.52 -6.00
C LYS A 463 -9.63 -13.05 -5.98
N LEU A 464 -10.45 -12.20 -6.60
CA LEU A 464 -10.37 -10.74 -6.52
C LEU A 464 -11.05 -10.22 -5.27
N GLN A 465 -10.23 -9.87 -4.27
CA GLN A 465 -10.67 -9.31 -2.99
C GLN A 465 -11.56 -8.06 -3.13
N GLY A 466 -11.38 -7.28 -4.20
CA GLY A 466 -12.20 -6.09 -4.43
C GLY A 466 -13.67 -6.40 -4.70
N ILE A 467 -13.99 -7.57 -5.28
CA ILE A 467 -15.37 -7.96 -5.55
C ILE A 467 -16.09 -8.23 -4.22
N SER A 468 -15.52 -9.08 -3.36
CA SER A 468 -16.12 -9.39 -2.05
C SER A 468 -16.28 -8.13 -1.19
N THR A 469 -15.23 -7.29 -1.13
CA THR A 469 -15.27 -6.01 -0.41
C THR A 469 -16.39 -5.11 -0.94
N THR A 470 -16.57 -5.04 -2.26
CA THR A 470 -17.66 -4.25 -2.87
C THR A 470 -19.02 -4.77 -2.44
N ARG A 471 -19.24 -6.10 -2.47
CA ARG A 471 -20.52 -6.71 -2.11
C ARG A 471 -20.86 -6.48 -0.63
N GLU A 472 -19.88 -6.69 0.24
CA GLU A 472 -20.01 -6.50 1.67
C GLU A 472 -20.34 -5.04 2.01
N VAL A 473 -19.55 -4.09 1.51
CA VAL A 473 -19.78 -2.66 1.75
C VAL A 473 -21.12 -2.20 1.15
N ALA A 474 -21.49 -2.65 -0.05
CA ALA A 474 -22.78 -2.29 -0.64
C ALA A 474 -23.97 -2.86 0.15
N SER A 475 -23.85 -4.09 0.68
CA SER A 475 -24.87 -4.68 1.57
C SER A 475 -25.01 -3.87 2.86
N PHE A 476 -23.89 -3.51 3.50
CA PHE A 476 -23.85 -2.68 4.69
C PHE A 476 -24.57 -1.34 4.51
N LEU A 477 -24.23 -0.63 3.42
CA LEU A 477 -24.74 0.70 3.16
C LEU A 477 -26.25 0.69 2.90
N ARG A 478 -26.76 -0.35 2.22
CA ARG A 478 -28.21 -0.59 2.02
C ARG A 478 -28.91 -0.89 3.34
N ALA A 479 -28.34 -1.76 4.18
CA ALA A 479 -28.92 -2.09 5.48
C ALA A 479 -29.04 -0.85 6.40
N ARG A 480 -28.13 0.11 6.24
CA ARG A 480 -28.15 1.40 6.96
C ARG A 480 -28.96 2.50 6.29
N GLY A 481 -29.45 2.29 5.07
CA GLY A 481 -30.23 3.28 4.30
C GLY A 481 -29.43 4.53 3.92
N VAL A 482 -28.10 4.41 3.76
CA VAL A 482 -27.19 5.53 3.45
C VAL A 482 -26.53 5.39 2.08
N GLU A 483 -26.98 4.46 1.24
CA GLU A 483 -26.41 4.16 -0.07
C GLU A 483 -26.28 5.40 -0.99
N GLN A 484 -27.17 6.38 -0.83
CA GLN A 484 -27.16 7.64 -1.60
C GLN A 484 -25.93 8.52 -1.31
N LYS A 485 -25.28 8.35 -0.15
CA LYS A 485 -24.05 9.09 0.20
C LYS A 485 -22.81 8.53 -0.50
N TYR A 486 -22.86 7.27 -0.96
CA TYR A 486 -21.74 6.51 -1.51
C TYR A 486 -22.00 6.05 -2.97
N PRO A 487 -22.34 6.97 -3.89
CA PRO A 487 -22.77 6.62 -5.23
C PRO A 487 -21.71 5.88 -6.05
N LEU A 488 -20.41 6.13 -5.85
CA LEU A 488 -19.37 5.39 -6.56
C LEU A 488 -19.32 3.93 -6.10
N PHE A 489 -19.31 3.68 -4.79
CA PHE A 489 -19.30 2.30 -4.26
C PHE A 489 -20.53 1.51 -4.73
N MET A 490 -21.71 2.14 -4.68
CA MET A 490 -22.96 1.51 -5.15
C MET A 490 -22.98 1.29 -6.66
N ALA A 491 -22.38 2.17 -7.45
CA ALA A 491 -22.27 2.00 -8.89
C ALA A 491 -21.34 0.85 -9.27
N VAL A 492 -20.22 0.67 -8.56
CA VAL A 492 -19.33 -0.49 -8.78
C VAL A 492 -20.08 -1.79 -8.52
N ASP A 493 -20.81 -1.88 -7.40
CA ASP A 493 -21.66 -3.03 -7.09
C ASP A 493 -22.73 -3.28 -8.17
N GLY A 494 -23.39 -2.21 -8.63
CA GLY A 494 -24.38 -2.27 -9.70
C GLY A 494 -23.82 -2.71 -11.06
N ILE A 495 -22.60 -2.30 -11.40
CA ILE A 495 -21.91 -2.73 -12.64
C ILE A 495 -21.50 -4.20 -12.54
N LEU A 496 -20.99 -4.64 -11.39
CA LEU A 496 -20.67 -6.05 -11.14
C LEU A 496 -21.90 -6.98 -11.22
N ASP A 497 -23.11 -6.44 -10.98
CA ASP A 497 -24.41 -7.12 -11.16
C ASP A 497 -25.00 -6.99 -12.57
N GLY A 498 -24.42 -6.17 -13.45
CA GLY A 498 -25.01 -5.84 -14.75
C GLY A 498 -26.28 -4.97 -14.68
N LYS A 499 -26.59 -4.39 -13.52
CA LYS A 499 -27.75 -3.49 -13.29
C LYS A 499 -27.46 -2.05 -13.70
N VAL A 500 -26.19 -1.64 -13.61
CA VAL A 500 -25.70 -0.31 -13.97
C VAL A 500 -24.67 -0.46 -15.08
N LYS A 501 -24.62 0.50 -16.01
CA LYS A 501 -23.61 0.46 -17.07
C LYS A 501 -22.43 1.38 -16.76
N VAL A 502 -21.26 1.10 -17.34
CA VAL A 502 -20.04 1.90 -17.10
C VAL A 502 -20.25 3.36 -17.53
N GLU A 503 -21.05 3.59 -18.57
CA GLU A 503 -21.39 4.92 -19.10
C GLU A 503 -22.17 5.80 -18.10
N ASP A 504 -22.72 5.20 -17.05
CA ASP A 504 -23.46 5.91 -16.02
C ASP A 504 -22.56 6.51 -14.94
N ILE A 505 -21.28 6.09 -14.84
CA ILE A 505 -20.33 6.60 -13.82
C ILE A 505 -20.24 8.15 -13.80
N PRO A 506 -20.15 8.87 -14.93
CA PRO A 506 -20.09 10.33 -14.93
C PRO A 506 -21.34 11.01 -14.36
N LYS A 507 -22.51 10.34 -14.40
CA LYS A 507 -23.75 10.90 -13.85
C LYS A 507 -23.68 11.02 -12.32
N LEU A 508 -22.91 10.15 -11.67
CA LEU A 508 -22.67 10.16 -10.22
C LEU A 508 -21.96 11.44 -9.72
N PHE A 509 -21.32 12.17 -10.64
CA PHE A 509 -20.59 13.40 -10.33
C PHE A 509 -21.42 14.67 -10.55
N ARG A 510 -22.63 14.55 -11.12
CA ARG A 510 -23.55 15.67 -11.35
C ARG A 510 -24.38 15.86 -10.08
N LYS A 511 -24.30 17.05 -9.49
CA LYS A 511 -25.15 17.45 -8.37
C LYS A 511 -26.53 17.88 -8.86
#